data_AF-A0A5Z9KD23-F1
#
_entry.id   AF-A0A5Z9KD23-F1
#
_cell.length_a   1.000
_cell.length_b   1.000
_cell.length_c   1.000
_cell.angle_alpha   90.00
_cell.angle_beta   90.00
_cell.angle_gamma   90.00
#
_symmetry.space_group_name_H-M   'P 1'
#
loop_
_entity.id
_entity.type
_entity.pdbx_description
1 polymer ?
#
loop_
_entity_poly.entity_id
_entity_poly.type
_entity_poly.pdbx_seq_one_letter_code
_entity_poly.pdbx_strand_id
1 'polypeptide(L)'
;MCTLGIDVSKNKIDLCLLTAGPGGKKKHKVLTNEPAVAHKVIDWLNAQRCVPESVTVVLEATGIYHENLAYGLHEAGVSVCMANPCRVREFAHGMDILNKNDAVDAFVLACYGELKPPAVWVPPSPEVRKLRALLRQRDALREDVQRTVNRLEKANSTSTPQEVIRSLERTKSWLNEELARIEKLITDHTDNDPGLKADLDL
;
A
#
# COMPACT_ATOMS: atom_id res chain seq x y z
N MET A 1 -17.34 -15.06 14.74
CA MET A 1 -16.27 -14.51 13.89
C MET A 1 -16.77 -13.16 13.41
N CYS A 2 -15.98 -12.09 13.55
CA CYS A 2 -16.35 -10.76 13.05
C CYS A 2 -15.63 -10.51 11.72
N THR A 3 -16.27 -9.85 10.76
CA THR A 3 -15.62 -9.47 9.49
C THR A 3 -15.53 -7.96 9.39
N LEU A 4 -14.34 -7.43 9.16
CA LEU A 4 -14.06 -6.01 9.05
C LEU A 4 -13.62 -5.68 7.63
N GLY A 5 -14.45 -4.97 6.88
CA GLY A 5 -14.03 -4.36 5.61
C GLY A 5 -13.41 -3.00 5.87
N ILE A 6 -12.29 -2.72 5.21
CA ILE A 6 -11.61 -1.42 5.31
C ILE A 6 -11.29 -0.91 3.92
N ASP A 7 -11.86 0.24 3.56
CA ASP A 7 -11.43 1.01 2.41
C ASP A 7 -10.30 1.97 2.81
N VAL A 8 -9.22 1.99 2.03
CA VAL A 8 -7.99 2.70 2.37
C VAL A 8 -7.70 3.78 1.34
N SER A 9 -7.69 5.03 1.81
CA SER A 9 -7.27 6.18 1.02
C SER A 9 -5.97 6.78 1.58
N LYS A 10 -5.41 7.76 0.88
CA LYS A 10 -4.17 8.45 1.29
C LYS A 10 -4.23 9.02 2.71
N ASN A 11 -5.34 9.67 3.08
CA ASN A 11 -5.43 10.45 4.31
C ASN A 11 -6.33 9.81 5.38
N LYS A 12 -7.15 8.84 5.00
CA LYS A 12 -8.12 8.20 5.90
C LYS A 12 -8.38 6.75 5.53
N ILE A 13 -8.87 6.00 6.49
CA ILE A 13 -9.40 4.65 6.32
C ILE A 13 -10.83 4.62 6.84
N ASP A 14 -11.72 3.98 6.07
CA ASP A 14 -13.13 3.82 6.39
C ASP A 14 -13.37 2.36 6.78
N LEU A 15 -13.87 2.13 7.99
CA LEU A 15 -14.05 0.81 8.59
C LEU A 15 -15.54 0.46 8.60
N CYS A 16 -15.86 -0.79 8.23
CA CYS A 16 -17.17 -1.39 8.43
C CYS A 16 -17.03 -2.79 9.06
N LEU A 17 -17.48 -2.93 10.30
CA LEU A 17 -17.48 -4.19 11.04
C LEU A 17 -18.86 -4.85 11.00
N LEU A 18 -18.88 -6.11 10.58
CA LEU A 18 -20.03 -7.02 10.66
C LEU A 18 -19.80 -8.00 11.81
N THR A 19 -20.69 -8.00 12.80
CA THR A 19 -20.60 -8.91 13.97
C THR A 19 -21.56 -10.10 13.89
N ALA A 20 -22.48 -10.11 12.92
CA ALA A 20 -23.50 -11.14 12.75
C ALA A 20 -23.96 -11.21 11.28
N GLY A 21 -23.00 -11.30 10.36
CA GLY A 21 -23.25 -11.35 8.92
C GLY A 21 -23.77 -10.03 8.28
N PRO A 22 -24.08 -10.04 6.97
CA PRO A 22 -24.40 -8.83 6.20
C PRO A 22 -25.71 -8.13 6.61
N GLY A 23 -26.68 -8.90 7.12
CA GLY A 23 -27.96 -8.41 7.64
C GLY A 23 -27.94 -8.04 9.13
N GLY A 24 -26.80 -8.26 9.81
CA GLY A 24 -26.64 -8.00 11.23
C GLY A 24 -26.36 -6.53 11.58
N LYS A 25 -26.04 -6.28 12.86
CA LYS A 25 -25.60 -4.96 13.31
C LYS A 25 -24.26 -4.60 12.66
N LYS A 26 -24.21 -3.40 12.08
CA LYS A 26 -23.03 -2.83 11.42
C LYS A 26 -22.45 -1.76 12.31
N LYS A 27 -21.12 -1.69 12.39
CA LYS A 27 -20.42 -0.61 13.09
C LYS A 27 -19.45 0.06 12.13
N HIS A 28 -19.48 1.39 12.11
CA HIS A 28 -18.65 2.19 11.24
C HIS A 28 -17.71 3.09 12.04
N LYS A 29 -16.51 3.31 11.49
CA LYS A 29 -15.54 4.26 12.03
C LYS A 29 -14.67 4.79 10.90
N VAL A 30 -14.29 6.04 10.98
CA VAL A 30 -13.26 6.62 10.12
C VAL A 30 -12.07 6.96 10.98
N LEU A 31 -10.87 6.62 10.49
CA LEU A 31 -9.59 6.93 11.14
C LEU A 31 -8.66 7.61 10.15
N THR A 32 -7.71 8.40 10.64
CA THR A 32 -6.64 8.97 9.82
C THR A 32 -5.69 7.86 9.37
N ASN A 33 -5.29 7.87 8.09
CA ASN A 33 -4.27 6.96 7.59
C ASN A 33 -2.88 7.48 7.97
N GLU A 34 -2.38 7.02 9.11
CA GLU A 34 -1.07 7.37 9.66
C GLU A 34 -0.26 6.09 9.94
N PRO A 35 1.08 6.17 10.09
CA PRO A 35 1.91 4.97 10.26
C PRO A 35 1.47 4.02 11.38
N ALA A 36 0.90 4.55 12.47
CA ALA A 36 0.45 3.77 13.62
C ALA A 36 -1.03 3.36 13.57
N VAL A 37 -1.71 3.52 12.43
CA VAL A 37 -3.17 3.34 12.31
C VAL A 37 -3.64 1.94 12.72
N ALA A 38 -2.82 0.89 12.53
CA ALA A 38 -3.15 -0.47 12.93
C ALA A 38 -3.49 -0.60 14.42
N HIS A 39 -2.73 0.07 15.30
CA HIS A 39 -3.02 0.10 16.75
C HIS A 39 -4.39 0.72 17.04
N LYS A 40 -4.74 1.82 16.35
CA LYS A 40 -6.06 2.45 16.49
C LYS A 40 -7.20 1.55 16.02
N VAL A 41 -6.97 0.73 14.98
CA VAL A 41 -7.94 -0.27 14.53
C VAL A 41 -8.12 -1.36 15.59
N ILE A 42 -7.03 -1.86 16.16
CA ILE A 42 -7.06 -2.89 17.21
C ILE A 42 -7.77 -2.37 18.47
N ASP A 43 -7.45 -1.17 18.93
CA ASP A 43 -8.13 -0.53 20.06
C ASP A 43 -9.63 -0.40 19.81
N TRP A 44 -10.01 -0.02 18.58
CA TRP A 44 -11.41 0.07 18.19
C TRP A 44 -12.11 -1.29 18.16
N LEU A 45 -11.46 -2.34 17.63
CA LEU A 45 -11.96 -3.72 17.63
C LEU A 45 -12.19 -4.25 19.05
N ASN A 46 -11.23 -4.02 19.95
CA ASN A 46 -11.33 -4.35 21.37
C ASN A 46 -12.52 -3.65 22.03
N ALA A 47 -12.72 -2.35 21.76
CA ALA A 47 -13.90 -1.62 22.23
C ALA A 47 -15.23 -2.17 21.67
N GLN A 48 -15.19 -2.84 20.51
CA GLN A 48 -16.35 -3.54 19.96
C GLN A 48 -16.55 -4.97 20.49
N ARG A 49 -15.69 -5.43 21.41
CA ARG A 49 -15.64 -6.81 21.94
C ARG A 49 -15.35 -7.87 20.88
N CYS A 50 -14.64 -7.50 19.81
CA CYS A 50 -14.07 -8.47 18.86
C CYS A 50 -12.56 -8.55 19.13
N VAL A 51 -12.08 -9.73 19.55
CA VAL A 51 -10.64 -9.96 19.77
C VAL A 51 -9.92 -10.16 18.43
N PRO A 52 -8.69 -9.65 18.24
CA PRO A 52 -7.95 -9.69 16.97
C PRO A 52 -7.98 -11.02 16.22
N GLU A 53 -7.79 -12.14 16.93
CA GLU A 53 -7.71 -13.50 16.38
C GLU A 53 -9.06 -14.01 15.86
N SER A 54 -10.15 -13.37 16.27
CA SER A 54 -11.53 -13.70 15.85
C SER A 54 -12.06 -12.81 14.72
N VAL A 55 -11.21 -11.90 14.22
CA VAL A 55 -11.55 -10.94 13.17
C VAL A 55 -10.83 -11.27 11.87
N THR A 56 -11.59 -11.34 10.79
CA THR A 56 -11.06 -11.32 9.42
C THR A 56 -11.17 -9.91 8.88
N VAL A 57 -10.04 -9.29 8.53
CA VAL A 57 -9.98 -7.97 7.90
C VAL A 57 -9.87 -8.13 6.39
N VAL A 58 -10.71 -7.45 5.64
CA VAL A 58 -10.67 -7.41 4.18
C VAL A 58 -10.29 -6.01 3.71
N LEU A 59 -9.19 -5.93 2.98
CA LEU A 59 -8.65 -4.71 2.38
C LEU A 59 -8.70 -4.80 0.86
N GLU A 60 -8.85 -3.66 0.20
CA GLU A 60 -8.56 -3.55 -1.23
C GLU A 60 -7.12 -3.06 -1.46
N ALA A 61 -6.36 -3.75 -2.31
CA ALA A 61 -4.97 -3.41 -2.62
C ALA A 61 -4.85 -2.34 -3.71
N THR A 62 -5.28 -1.10 -3.46
CA THR A 62 -5.09 0.00 -4.43
C THR A 62 -3.87 0.87 -4.06
N GLY A 63 -2.77 0.70 -4.79
CA GLY A 63 -1.53 1.44 -4.53
C GLY A 63 -0.85 1.05 -3.22
N ILE A 64 -0.10 1.97 -2.60
CA ILE A 64 0.78 1.66 -1.45
C ILE A 64 0.18 2.00 -0.07
N TYR A 65 -0.94 2.71 -0.03
CA TYR A 65 -1.44 3.32 1.22
C TYR A 65 -1.94 2.31 2.26
N HIS A 66 -2.16 1.06 1.87
CA HIS A 66 -2.59 -0.03 2.73
C HIS A 66 -1.43 -0.73 3.45
N GLU A 67 -0.18 -0.57 3.00
CA GLU A 67 0.97 -1.37 3.47
C GLU A 67 1.15 -1.29 4.99
N ASN A 68 1.21 -0.07 5.56
CA ASN A 68 1.39 0.13 7.00
C ASN A 68 0.27 -0.50 7.83
N LEU A 69 -0.97 -0.36 7.37
CA LEU A 69 -2.14 -0.96 8.03
C LEU A 69 -2.07 -2.49 7.97
N ALA A 70 -1.83 -3.05 6.78
CA ALA A 70 -1.80 -4.49 6.58
C ALA A 70 -0.67 -5.16 7.37
N TYR A 71 0.54 -4.59 7.35
CA TYR A 71 1.68 -5.10 8.12
C TYR A 71 1.40 -5.03 9.63
N GLY A 72 0.95 -3.88 10.14
CA GLY A 72 0.69 -3.72 11.57
C GLY A 72 -0.45 -4.62 12.09
N LEU A 73 -1.49 -4.84 11.29
CA LEU A 73 -2.56 -5.78 11.64
C LEU A 73 -2.07 -7.23 11.66
N HIS A 74 -1.27 -7.63 10.67
CA HIS A 74 -0.68 -8.97 10.63
C HIS A 74 0.27 -9.21 11.81
N GLU A 75 1.13 -8.24 12.14
CA GLU A 75 2.03 -8.32 13.31
C GLU A 75 1.25 -8.43 14.64
N ALA A 76 0.04 -7.88 14.71
CA ALA A 76 -0.86 -8.03 15.85
C ALA A 76 -1.71 -9.31 15.84
N GLY A 77 -1.46 -10.24 14.92
CA GLY A 77 -2.17 -11.52 14.83
C GLY A 77 -3.56 -11.46 14.19
N VAL A 78 -3.93 -10.35 13.55
CA VAL A 78 -5.20 -10.22 12.83
C VAL A 78 -5.09 -10.92 11.48
N SER A 79 -6.10 -11.71 11.12
CA SER A 79 -6.19 -12.30 9.78
C SER A 79 -6.54 -11.24 8.75
N VAL A 80 -5.58 -10.91 7.87
CA VAL A 80 -5.77 -9.92 6.81
C VAL A 80 -5.97 -10.62 5.47
N CYS A 81 -6.94 -10.18 4.68
CA CYS A 81 -7.25 -10.66 3.35
C CYS A 81 -7.14 -9.50 2.35
N MET A 82 -6.36 -9.68 1.28
CA MET A 82 -6.28 -8.70 0.20
C MET A 82 -7.28 -9.09 -0.90
N ALA A 83 -8.36 -8.33 -1.01
CA ALA A 83 -9.37 -8.55 -2.03
C ALA A 83 -8.94 -7.94 -3.37
N ASN A 84 -9.29 -8.63 -4.46
CA ASN A 84 -9.06 -8.14 -5.81
C ASN A 84 -10.11 -7.06 -6.16
N PRO A 85 -9.69 -5.82 -6.51
CA PRO A 85 -10.59 -4.72 -6.87
C PRO A 85 -11.70 -5.10 -7.87
N CYS A 86 -11.35 -5.84 -8.92
CA CYS A 86 -12.29 -6.24 -9.96
C CYS A 86 -13.37 -7.17 -9.40
N ARG A 87 -12.98 -8.12 -8.55
CA ARG A 87 -13.91 -9.09 -7.95
C ARG A 87 -14.83 -8.44 -6.91
N VAL A 88 -14.30 -7.50 -6.13
CA VAL A 88 -15.11 -6.72 -5.16
C VAL A 88 -16.14 -5.87 -5.90
N ARG A 89 -15.75 -5.27 -7.03
CA ARG A 89 -16.66 -4.49 -7.87
C ARG A 89 -17.78 -5.34 -8.49
N GLU A 90 -17.45 -6.49 -9.08
CA GLU A 90 -18.46 -7.42 -9.61
C GLU A 90 -19.43 -7.89 -8.51
N PHE A 91 -18.90 -8.15 -7.32
CA PHE A 91 -19.70 -8.50 -6.16
C PHE A 91 -20.64 -7.37 -5.72
N ALA A 92 -20.17 -6.12 -5.67
CA ALA A 92 -21.00 -4.96 -5.36
C ALA A 92 -22.18 -4.82 -6.33
N HIS A 93 -21.92 -4.99 -7.64
CA HIS A 93 -22.97 -4.96 -8.66
C HIS A 93 -24.01 -6.06 -8.44
N GLY A 94 -23.59 -7.28 -8.08
CA GLY A 94 -24.49 -8.38 -7.75
C GLY A 94 -25.31 -8.17 -6.48
N MET A 95 -24.94 -7.21 -5.62
CA MET A 95 -25.70 -6.79 -4.44
C MET A 95 -26.60 -5.57 -4.70
N ASP A 96 -26.76 -5.12 -5.95
CA ASP A 96 -27.46 -3.88 -6.34
C ASP A 96 -26.86 -2.61 -5.68
N ILE A 97 -25.59 -2.66 -5.30
CA ILE A 97 -24.86 -1.51 -4.74
C ILE A 97 -24.15 -0.79 -5.88
N LEU A 98 -24.79 0.28 -6.38
CA LEU A 98 -24.31 1.06 -7.53
C LEU A 98 -23.61 2.36 -7.12
N ASN A 99 -23.91 2.88 -5.93
CA ASN A 99 -23.35 4.13 -5.45
C ASN A 99 -22.02 3.89 -4.75
N LYS A 100 -20.97 4.57 -5.22
CA LYS A 100 -19.64 4.51 -4.66
C LYS A 100 -19.41 5.60 -3.62
N ASN A 101 -19.14 5.21 -2.38
CA ASN A 101 -18.52 6.08 -1.38
C ASN A 101 -17.73 5.21 -0.41
N ASP A 102 -16.75 5.82 0.27
CA ASP A 102 -15.77 5.10 1.09
C ASP A 102 -16.43 4.23 2.19
N ALA A 103 -17.55 4.69 2.78
CA ALA A 103 -18.29 3.91 3.78
C ALA A 103 -19.04 2.71 3.20
N VAL A 104 -19.58 2.85 1.98
CA VAL A 104 -20.21 1.77 1.21
C VAL A 104 -19.15 0.79 0.72
N ASP A 105 -18.00 1.27 0.25
CA ASP A 105 -16.89 0.43 -0.21
C ASP A 105 -16.36 -0.45 0.94
N ALA A 106 -16.19 0.13 2.14
CA ALA A 106 -15.86 -0.62 3.35
C ALA A 106 -16.93 -1.68 3.71
N PHE A 107 -18.21 -1.35 3.55
CA PHE A 107 -19.30 -2.32 3.77
C PHE A 107 -19.30 -3.46 2.75
N VAL A 108 -19.07 -3.15 1.47
CA VAL A 108 -18.96 -4.16 0.41
C VAL A 108 -17.80 -5.10 0.70
N LEU A 109 -16.64 -4.59 1.11
CA LEU A 109 -15.49 -5.42 1.50
C LEU A 109 -15.81 -6.35 2.67
N ALA A 110 -16.53 -5.87 3.67
CA ALA A 110 -16.95 -6.68 4.82
C ALA A 110 -17.91 -7.80 4.38
N CYS A 111 -18.90 -7.47 3.54
CA CYS A 111 -19.81 -8.46 2.97
C CYS A 111 -19.09 -9.48 2.09
N TYR A 112 -18.11 -9.03 1.31
CA TYR A 112 -17.30 -9.90 0.45
C TYR A 112 -16.52 -10.92 1.29
N GLY A 113 -15.87 -10.47 2.37
CA GLY A 113 -15.17 -11.35 3.30
C GLY A 113 -16.06 -12.39 3.97
N GLU A 114 -17.26 -11.98 4.36
CA GLU A 114 -18.20 -12.85 5.06
C GLU A 114 -18.78 -13.93 4.12
N LEU A 115 -19.18 -13.53 2.92
CA LEU A 115 -19.87 -14.41 1.96
C LEU A 115 -18.92 -15.21 1.07
N LYS A 116 -17.71 -14.69 0.84
CA LYS A 116 -16.69 -15.30 -0.01
C LYS A 116 -15.28 -14.94 0.54
N PRO A 117 -14.88 -15.55 1.67
CA PRO A 117 -13.62 -15.22 2.32
C PRO A 117 -12.44 -15.38 1.35
N PRO A 118 -11.68 -14.30 1.08
CA PRO A 118 -10.46 -14.39 0.29
C PRO A 118 -9.39 -15.20 1.03
N ALA A 119 -8.37 -15.64 0.31
CA ALA A 119 -7.19 -16.22 0.94
C ALA A 119 -6.56 -15.22 1.92
N VAL A 120 -6.15 -15.72 3.09
CA VAL A 120 -5.40 -14.93 4.06
C VAL A 120 -4.09 -14.52 3.40
N TRP A 121 -3.82 -13.22 3.44
CA TRP A 121 -2.62 -12.62 2.91
C TRP A 121 -1.47 -12.81 3.88
N VAL A 122 -0.33 -13.22 3.33
CA VAL A 122 0.94 -13.31 4.05
C VAL A 122 1.81 -12.16 3.56
N PRO A 123 2.33 -11.31 4.46
CA PRO A 123 3.20 -10.22 4.06
C PRO A 123 4.49 -10.78 3.43
N PRO A 124 5.05 -10.10 2.41
CA PRO A 124 6.40 -10.37 1.98
C PRO A 124 7.37 -10.19 3.15
N SER A 125 8.47 -10.94 3.16
CA SER A 125 9.48 -10.82 4.20
C SER A 125 10.02 -9.38 4.30
N PRO A 126 10.54 -8.95 5.47
CA PRO A 126 11.18 -7.64 5.61
C PRO A 126 12.23 -7.34 4.53
N GLU A 127 12.96 -8.35 4.08
CA GLU A 127 14.02 -8.29 3.08
C GLU A 127 13.45 -8.05 1.69
N VAL A 128 12.37 -8.77 1.31
CA VAL A 128 11.64 -8.53 0.07
C VAL A 128 11.00 -7.13 0.07
N ARG A 129 10.43 -6.70 1.20
CA ARG A 129 9.84 -5.35 1.34
C ARG A 129 10.89 -4.25 1.14
N LYS A 130 12.07 -4.41 1.75
CA LYS A 130 13.21 -3.50 1.59
C LYS A 130 13.67 -3.45 0.14
N LEU A 131 13.86 -4.61 -0.51
CA LEU A 131 14.27 -4.68 -1.91
C LEU A 131 13.27 -3.98 -2.84
N ARG A 132 11.96 -4.23 -2.67
CA ARG A 132 10.90 -3.54 -3.44
C ARG A 132 10.92 -2.04 -3.24
N ALA A 133 11.20 -1.54 -2.03
CA ALA A 133 11.32 -0.11 -1.77
C ALA A 133 12.53 0.50 -2.49
N LEU A 134 13.69 -0.17 -2.44
CA LEU A 134 14.90 0.28 -3.13
C LEU A 134 14.73 0.29 -4.66
N LEU A 135 14.12 -0.76 -5.23
CA LEU A 135 13.84 -0.85 -6.66
C LEU A 135 12.91 0.29 -7.13
N ARG A 136 11.81 0.54 -6.40
CA ARG A 136 10.92 1.68 -6.68
C ARG A 136 11.66 3.01 -6.68
N GLN A 137 12.55 3.22 -5.72
CA GLN A 137 13.34 4.45 -5.64
C GLN A 137 14.35 4.57 -6.79
N ARG A 138 15.02 3.48 -7.16
CA ARG A 138 15.92 3.44 -8.33
C ARG A 138 15.18 3.88 -9.60
N ASP A 139 14.00 3.33 -9.84
CA ASP A 139 13.24 3.61 -11.05
C ASP A 139 12.77 5.07 -11.08
N ALA A 140 12.30 5.61 -9.94
CA ALA A 140 11.96 7.02 -9.81
C ALA A 140 13.15 7.95 -10.08
N LEU A 141 14.33 7.62 -9.54
CA LEU A 141 15.55 8.39 -9.78
C LEU A 141 15.99 8.35 -11.26
N ARG A 142 15.87 7.19 -11.92
CA ARG A 142 16.15 7.08 -13.37
C ARG A 142 15.24 7.98 -14.19
N GLU A 143 13.95 8.02 -13.87
CA GLU A 143 12.99 8.92 -14.52
C GLU A 143 13.35 10.40 -14.27
N ASP A 144 13.76 10.75 -13.05
CA ASP A 144 14.16 12.11 -12.69
C ASP A 144 15.46 12.54 -13.39
N VAL A 145 16.43 11.63 -13.53
CA VAL A 145 17.65 11.85 -14.33
C VAL A 145 17.25 12.16 -15.78
N GLN A 146 16.42 11.32 -16.40
CA GLN A 146 16.00 11.53 -17.78
C GLN A 146 15.23 12.85 -17.96
N ARG A 147 14.33 13.17 -17.03
CA ARG A 147 13.58 14.43 -17.02
C ARG A 147 14.53 15.63 -16.92
N THR A 148 15.58 15.52 -16.13
CA THR A 148 16.59 16.59 -15.95
C THR A 148 17.48 16.73 -17.18
N VAL A 149 17.90 15.63 -17.80
CA VAL A 149 18.64 15.64 -19.08
C VAL A 149 17.83 16.35 -20.17
N ASN A 150 16.55 15.99 -20.34
CA ASN A 150 15.67 16.61 -21.33
C ASN A 150 15.48 18.12 -21.07
N ARG A 151 15.46 18.54 -19.80
CA ARG A 151 15.38 19.97 -19.43
C ARG A 151 16.67 20.70 -19.76
N LEU A 152 17.82 20.08 -19.50
CA LEU A 152 19.13 20.65 -19.79
C LEU A 152 19.35 20.83 -21.30
N GLU A 153 18.96 19.85 -22.10
CA GLU A 153 18.99 19.93 -23.58
C GLU A 153 18.19 21.13 -24.11
N LYS A 154 16.95 21.30 -23.64
CA LYS A 154 16.10 22.44 -24.02
C LYS A 154 16.67 23.77 -23.54
N ALA A 155 17.22 23.81 -22.32
CA ALA A 155 17.85 25.00 -21.76
C ALA A 155 19.05 25.46 -22.61
N ASN A 156 19.89 24.51 -23.03
CA ASN A 156 21.05 24.78 -23.90
C ASN A 156 20.65 25.16 -25.34
N SER A 157 19.42 24.89 -25.76
CA SER A 157 18.90 25.21 -27.10
C SER A 157 18.17 26.56 -27.16
N THR A 158 18.14 27.31 -26.06
CA THR A 158 17.42 28.58 -25.93
C THR A 158 18.28 29.61 -25.21
N SER A 159 17.85 30.87 -25.18
CA SER A 159 18.51 31.93 -24.40
C SER A 159 18.22 31.81 -22.89
N THR A 160 18.50 30.63 -22.31
CA THR A 160 18.32 30.36 -20.88
C THR A 160 19.48 30.94 -20.07
N PRO A 161 19.23 31.62 -18.94
CA PRO A 161 20.30 32.13 -18.07
C PRO A 161 21.25 31.04 -17.56
N GLN A 162 22.53 31.38 -17.45
CA GLN A 162 23.59 30.46 -17.03
C GLN A 162 23.37 29.88 -15.62
N GLU A 163 22.73 30.63 -14.74
CA GLU A 163 22.37 30.20 -13.38
C GLU A 163 21.40 29.00 -13.42
N VAL A 164 20.46 28.99 -14.37
CA VAL A 164 19.50 27.90 -14.55
C VAL A 164 20.19 26.66 -15.11
N ILE A 165 21.08 26.84 -16.10
CA ILE A 165 21.86 25.74 -16.69
C ILE A 165 22.72 25.07 -15.60
N ARG A 166 23.49 25.85 -14.83
CA ARG A 166 24.31 25.32 -13.73
C ARG A 166 23.48 24.62 -12.65
N SER A 167 22.30 25.14 -12.35
CA SER A 167 21.37 24.50 -11.40
C SER A 167 20.91 23.11 -11.89
N LEU A 168 20.58 22.99 -13.19
CA LEU A 168 20.21 21.72 -13.81
C LEU A 168 21.38 20.73 -13.86
N GLU A 169 22.59 21.19 -14.17
CA GLU A 169 23.81 20.37 -14.14
C GLU A 169 24.10 19.81 -12.74
N ARG A 170 24.03 20.67 -11.71
CA ARG A 170 24.18 20.25 -10.32
C ARG A 170 23.11 19.23 -9.91
N THR A 171 21.87 19.47 -10.31
CA THR A 171 20.75 18.53 -10.04
C THR A 171 20.99 17.19 -10.72
N LYS A 172 21.44 17.19 -11.98
CA LYS A 172 21.78 15.97 -12.72
C LYS A 172 22.92 15.20 -12.05
N SER A 173 23.98 15.88 -11.60
CA SER A 173 25.10 15.23 -10.88
C SER A 173 24.61 14.54 -9.63
N TRP A 174 23.86 15.27 -8.79
CA TRP A 174 23.32 14.74 -7.54
C TRP A 174 22.39 13.54 -7.78
N LEU A 175 21.50 13.61 -8.77
CA LEU A 175 20.60 12.50 -9.11
C LEU A 175 21.37 11.24 -9.56
N ASN A 176 22.44 11.41 -10.34
CA ASN A 176 23.27 10.27 -10.77
C ASN A 176 24.05 9.64 -9.60
N GLU A 177 24.62 10.46 -8.71
CA GLU A 177 25.30 9.99 -7.50
C GLU A 177 24.34 9.22 -6.59
N GLU A 178 23.14 9.76 -6.39
CA GLU A 178 22.11 9.11 -5.58
C GLU A 178 21.58 7.83 -6.23
N LEU A 179 21.41 7.80 -7.55
CA LEU A 179 21.06 6.58 -8.28
C LEU A 179 22.11 5.49 -8.09
N ALA A 180 23.40 5.82 -8.26
CA ALA A 180 24.50 4.88 -8.04
C ALA A 180 24.54 4.37 -6.59
N ARG A 181 24.25 5.24 -5.62
CA ARG A 181 24.15 4.86 -4.20
C ARG A 181 23.01 3.86 -3.96
N ILE A 182 21.83 4.09 -4.53
CA ILE A 182 20.69 3.17 -4.41
C ILE A 182 20.98 1.85 -5.12
N GLU A 183 21.58 1.86 -6.31
CA GLU A 183 21.98 0.65 -7.02
C GLU A 183 22.98 -0.18 -6.22
N LYS A 184 23.96 0.46 -5.57
CA LYS A 184 24.87 -0.22 -4.65
C LYS A 184 24.13 -0.85 -3.46
N LEU A 185 23.18 -0.13 -2.84
CA LEU A 185 22.38 -0.68 -1.74
C LEU A 185 21.54 -1.89 -2.17
N ILE A 186 21.07 -1.92 -3.42
CA ILE A 186 20.36 -3.08 -3.98
C ILE A 186 21.32 -4.26 -4.08
N THR A 187 22.49 -4.08 -4.72
CA THR A 187 23.50 -5.13 -4.85
C THR A 187 23.94 -5.66 -3.50
N ASP A 188 24.31 -4.77 -2.56
CA ASP A 188 24.73 -5.15 -1.22
C ASP A 188 23.62 -5.91 -0.49
N HIS A 189 22.34 -5.53 -0.65
CA HIS A 189 21.22 -6.21 -0.01
C HIS A 189 20.96 -7.59 -0.61
N THR A 190 21.04 -7.73 -1.93
CA THR A 190 20.86 -9.03 -2.62
C THR A 190 22.02 -9.99 -2.36
N ASP A 191 23.26 -9.51 -2.33
CA ASP A 191 24.43 -10.37 -2.09
C ASP A 191 24.53 -10.89 -0.66
N ASN A 192 24.00 -10.14 0.31
CA ASN A 192 23.98 -10.53 1.72
C ASN A 192 22.75 -11.38 2.11
N ASP A 193 21.83 -11.67 1.16
CA ASP A 193 20.63 -12.46 1.41
C ASP A 193 20.55 -13.66 0.43
N PRO A 194 20.95 -14.86 0.88
CA PRO A 194 20.91 -16.07 0.06
C PRO A 194 19.51 -16.44 -0.43
N GLY A 195 18.45 -16.07 0.31
CA GLY A 195 17.06 -16.35 -0.05
C GLY A 195 16.59 -15.47 -1.21
N LEU A 196 16.96 -14.19 -1.21
CA LEU A 196 16.66 -13.28 -2.32
C LEU A 196 17.42 -13.62 -3.60
N LYS A 197 18.66 -14.11 -3.47
CA LYS A 197 19.49 -14.51 -4.61
C LYS A 197 18.91 -15.71 -5.36
N ALA A 198 18.36 -16.69 -4.63
CA ALA A 198 17.71 -17.86 -5.22
C ALA A 198 16.41 -17.53 -5.99
N ASP A 199 15.65 -16.52 -5.54
CA ASP A 199 14.42 -16.05 -6.21
C ASP A 199 14.70 -15.17 -7.46
N LEU A 200 15.90 -14.61 -7.59
CA LEU A 200 16.34 -13.79 -8.73
C LEU A 200 16.94 -14.60 -9.89
N ASP A 201 17.43 -15.82 -9.61
CA ASP A 201 18.08 -16.71 -10.57
C ASP A 201 17.11 -17.74 -11.23
N LEU A 202 15.79 -17.61 -11.01
CA LEU A 202 14.70 -18.41 -11.61
C LEU A 202 13.88 -17.59 -12.63
#